data_AF-A0A6A7KX53-F1
#
_entry.id   AF-A0A6A7KX53-F1
#
_cell.length_a   1.000
_cell.length_b   1.000
_cell.length_c   1.000
_cell.angle_alpha   90.00
_cell.angle_beta   90.00
_cell.angle_gamma   90.00
#
_symmetry.space_group_name_H-M   'P 1'
#
loop_
_entity.id
_entity.type
_entity.pdbx_description
1 polymer ?
#
loop_
_entity_poly.entity_id
_entity_poly.type
_entity_poly.pdbx_seq_one_letter_code
_entity_poly.pdbx_strand_id
1 'polypeptide(L)'
;MSSSSSVGRRFLRVTTLALLGLALTARIAVAESATLAWNANTESNLAGYRVLYGTFPGNYTEDVDVGNRTTFTVTDLAAGPIYYFVVKAYNTADQLSSPSNEVWAWVSGTIPPLPPFPTLPSLPSFPRPASPPATTQPPQSSSASNLGYFAEGVEADVFQTRFALLNPTDEPAAVVMVFEDEEGTQHTRGLELGPRTRGTVETHDLPELAGRGFSTRVESDAPVVVDRTVAWGVGRYGAHLETSLPTPSTRWYLTEGIAWNGLFDLFYLVHNPHNTAAEITVTYLLAGGQAPQERHYTVQPQSRLTIWVNREGHPLSNAELSAIVQSTNAVGVIAERALYLSGPGEPFMSGSASAGVTAPSTRWFFGEGATGDYFDLFLSLANPHDTASEVRATYLLPTGRTVERTYTLQPRSRKTVYVDREGDGLEQTSVSTILESTNGVSFLAERSMWWPGPTAATWYESHSTVGATETSTRWAVAEGEVGGAASTQTYLLVANTSRTAGEARVTLLFEDGSSATRTYALPAQSRTDIPVARDFPESENQRFGAMVESVGPTPAQLVVEHALYWNANGRFLSAGGAALASPLP
;
A
#
# COMPACT_ATOMS: atom_id res chain seq x y z
N MET A 1 -101.60 -5.90 25.34
CA MET A 1 -102.17 -5.16 24.19
C MET A 1 -101.06 -4.23 23.71
N SER A 2 -100.30 -4.54 22.66
CA SER A 2 -100.56 -4.17 21.24
C SER A 2 -100.86 -2.66 21.13
N SER A 3 -100.18 -1.80 20.35
CA SER A 3 -99.45 -1.97 19.10
C SER A 3 -98.70 -0.66 18.71
N SER A 4 -97.64 -0.78 17.90
CA SER A 4 -97.30 0.01 16.69
C SER A 4 -97.10 1.55 16.82
N SER A 5 -95.99 2.17 16.43
CA SER A 5 -95.45 2.32 15.05
C SER A 5 -94.15 3.17 15.12
N SER A 6 -93.01 2.70 14.58
CA SER A 6 -92.32 3.11 13.32
C SER A 6 -91.98 4.62 13.23
N VAL A 7 -90.79 5.14 12.90
CA VAL A 7 -89.76 4.91 11.86
C VAL A 7 -88.56 5.78 12.33
N GLY A 8 -87.27 5.43 12.34
CA GLY A 8 -86.41 4.85 11.31
C GLY A 8 -85.45 5.92 10.77
N ARG A 9 -84.15 5.84 11.08
CA ARG A 9 -83.05 6.37 10.23
C ARG A 9 -81.74 5.63 10.52
N ARG A 10 -81.16 5.16 9.41
CA ARG A 10 -80.09 4.18 9.24
C ARG A 10 -78.74 4.67 9.78
N PHE A 11 -78.05 3.84 10.55
CA PHE A 11 -76.59 3.94 10.73
C PHE A 11 -75.91 3.18 9.59
N LEU A 12 -75.24 3.91 8.69
CA LEU A 12 -74.37 3.34 7.67
C LEU A 12 -73.03 3.01 8.35
N ARG A 13 -72.71 1.72 8.46
CA ARG A 13 -71.36 1.26 8.84
C ARG A 13 -70.43 1.54 7.67
N VAL A 14 -69.54 2.53 7.83
CA VAL A 14 -68.41 2.76 6.92
C VAL A 14 -67.36 1.71 7.25
N THR A 15 -67.21 0.72 6.36
CA THR A 15 -66.10 -0.24 6.39
C THR A 15 -64.88 0.46 5.79
N THR A 16 -63.89 0.76 6.62
CA THR A 16 -62.61 1.35 6.20
C THR A 16 -61.83 0.32 5.37
N LEU A 17 -61.79 0.47 4.06
CA LEU A 17 -60.75 -0.14 3.22
C LEU A 17 -59.47 0.66 3.44
N ALA A 18 -58.45 0.03 4.04
CA ALA A 18 -57.10 0.57 4.03
C ALA A 18 -56.56 0.49 2.60
N LEU A 19 -56.59 1.60 1.86
CA LEU A 19 -55.71 1.78 0.71
C LEU A 19 -54.28 1.86 1.28
N LEU A 20 -53.49 0.81 1.05
CA LEU A 20 -52.05 0.86 1.18
C LEU A 20 -51.56 1.86 0.12
N GLY A 21 -51.33 3.10 0.54
CA GLY A 21 -50.71 4.11 -0.31
C GLY A 21 -49.31 3.64 -0.66
N LEU A 22 -49.13 3.18 -1.90
CA LEU A 22 -47.81 3.02 -2.49
C LEU A 22 -47.23 4.44 -2.63
N ALA A 23 -46.43 4.86 -1.66
CA ALA A 23 -45.66 6.09 -1.78
C ALA A 23 -44.61 5.88 -2.88
N LEU A 24 -44.95 6.19 -4.13
CA LEU A 24 -43.94 6.52 -5.13
C LEU A 24 -43.24 7.79 -4.62
N THR A 25 -42.08 7.60 -4.01
CA THR A 25 -41.13 8.70 -3.91
C THR A 25 -40.59 8.92 -5.32
N ALA A 26 -41.12 9.95 -6.00
CA ALA A 26 -40.44 10.48 -7.16
C ALA A 26 -39.11 11.04 -6.66
N ARG A 27 -38.02 10.29 -6.86
CA ARG A 27 -36.68 10.84 -6.74
C ARG A 27 -36.54 11.87 -7.85
N ILE A 28 -36.14 13.09 -7.51
CA ILE A 28 -35.59 14.00 -8.51
C ILE A 28 -34.30 13.32 -8.99
N ALA A 29 -34.34 12.69 -10.16
CA ALA A 29 -33.13 12.33 -10.88
C ALA A 29 -32.60 13.63 -11.48
N VAL A 30 -31.50 14.15 -10.95
CA VAL A 30 -30.74 15.20 -11.63
C VAL A 30 -30.01 14.47 -12.76
N ALA A 31 -30.56 14.59 -13.96
CA ALA A 31 -29.95 14.10 -15.20
C ALA A 31 -28.83 15.06 -15.59
N GLU A 32 -27.59 14.58 -15.62
CA GLU A 32 -26.50 15.36 -16.22
C GLU A 32 -25.91 14.64 -17.45
N SER A 33 -24.93 15.28 -18.07
CA SER A 33 -24.46 14.85 -19.39
C SER A 33 -22.95 14.87 -19.54
N ALA A 34 -22.41 13.93 -20.32
CA ALA A 34 -21.01 13.86 -20.70
C ALA A 34 -20.90 13.94 -22.22
N THR A 35 -20.05 14.84 -22.74
CA THR A 35 -19.83 14.99 -24.19
C THR A 35 -18.51 14.35 -24.59
N LEU A 36 -18.58 13.36 -25.45
CA LEU A 36 -17.46 12.64 -26.05
C LEU A 36 -17.16 13.22 -27.44
N ALA A 37 -15.87 13.20 -27.81
CA ALA A 37 -15.41 13.50 -29.16
C ALA A 37 -14.28 12.51 -29.54
N TRP A 38 -14.25 12.07 -30.79
CA TRP A 38 -13.23 11.14 -31.30
C TRP A 38 -12.84 11.47 -32.74
N ASN A 39 -11.69 10.95 -33.16
CA ASN A 39 -11.21 11.08 -34.53
C ASN A 39 -11.97 10.12 -35.46
N ALA A 40 -12.34 10.59 -36.64
CA ALA A 40 -13.03 9.75 -37.63
C ALA A 40 -12.09 8.69 -38.23
N ASN A 41 -12.60 7.46 -38.33
CA ASN A 41 -12.12 6.42 -39.22
C ASN A 41 -12.25 6.83 -40.71
N THR A 42 -11.40 6.28 -41.59
CA THR A 42 -11.30 6.66 -43.02
C THR A 42 -11.61 5.52 -43.99
N GLU A 43 -11.91 4.34 -43.46
CA GLU A 43 -12.23 3.13 -44.19
C GLU A 43 -13.51 3.30 -45.03
N SER A 44 -13.48 2.88 -46.29
CA SER A 44 -14.59 3.11 -47.24
C SER A 44 -15.87 2.33 -46.92
N ASN A 45 -15.81 1.36 -46.02
CA ASN A 45 -16.93 0.55 -45.56
C ASN A 45 -17.42 0.96 -44.15
N LEU A 46 -16.95 2.07 -43.58
CA LEU A 46 -17.45 2.59 -42.31
C LEU A 46 -18.95 2.93 -42.42
N ALA A 47 -19.77 2.37 -41.54
CA ALA A 47 -21.21 2.64 -41.46
C ALA A 47 -21.59 3.52 -40.28
N GLY A 48 -20.83 3.48 -39.17
CA GLY A 48 -21.04 4.35 -38.01
C GLY A 48 -20.23 3.96 -36.79
N TYR A 49 -20.62 4.52 -35.64
CA TYR A 49 -20.00 4.27 -34.33
C TYR A 49 -21.04 3.88 -33.27
N ARG A 50 -20.57 3.16 -32.27
CA ARG A 50 -21.28 2.89 -31.01
C ARG A 50 -20.48 3.46 -29.85
N VAL A 51 -21.16 4.15 -28.95
CA VAL A 51 -20.63 4.61 -27.67
C VAL A 51 -21.08 3.59 -26.62
N LEU A 52 -20.12 2.93 -25.98
CA LEU A 52 -20.39 2.01 -24.88
C LEU A 52 -19.97 2.67 -23.58
N TYR A 53 -20.82 2.61 -22.55
CA TYR A 53 -20.50 3.19 -21.25
C TYR A 53 -21.08 2.43 -20.06
N GLY A 54 -20.46 2.62 -18.90
CA GLY A 54 -20.86 1.97 -17.65
C GLY A 54 -20.18 2.62 -16.46
N THR A 55 -20.52 2.18 -15.24
CA THR A 55 -19.95 2.73 -14.00
C THR A 55 -18.73 1.95 -13.49
N PHE A 56 -18.23 0.99 -14.28
CA PHE A 56 -17.04 0.20 -13.98
C PHE A 56 -16.11 0.15 -15.20
N PRO A 57 -14.78 0.29 -15.03
CA PRO A 57 -13.85 0.24 -16.15
C PRO A 57 -13.89 -1.13 -16.83
N GLY A 58 -13.89 -1.13 -18.16
CA GLY A 58 -13.97 -2.35 -18.97
C GLY A 58 -15.33 -3.06 -18.96
N ASN A 59 -16.31 -2.60 -18.16
CA ASN A 59 -17.65 -3.16 -18.08
C ASN A 59 -18.71 -2.10 -18.44
N TYR A 60 -19.13 -2.14 -19.70
CA TYR A 60 -20.09 -1.21 -20.26
C TYR A 60 -21.48 -1.85 -20.30
N THR A 61 -22.39 -1.32 -19.49
CA THR A 61 -23.77 -1.81 -19.41
C THR A 61 -24.68 -1.16 -20.42
N GLU A 62 -24.26 -0.02 -20.98
CA GLU A 62 -24.98 0.76 -21.98
C GLU A 62 -24.24 0.75 -23.32
N ASP A 63 -24.99 0.63 -24.42
CA ASP A 63 -24.49 0.64 -25.80
C ASP A 63 -25.42 1.50 -26.66
N VAL A 64 -24.91 2.61 -27.19
CA VAL A 64 -25.66 3.58 -27.96
C VAL A 64 -25.06 3.69 -29.37
N ASP A 65 -25.85 3.36 -30.39
CA ASP A 65 -25.50 3.66 -31.77
C ASP A 65 -25.65 5.16 -32.05
N VAL A 66 -24.56 5.78 -32.46
CA VAL A 66 -24.47 7.22 -32.71
C VAL A 66 -24.31 7.54 -34.20
N GLY A 67 -24.37 6.52 -35.06
CA GLY A 67 -24.18 6.63 -36.52
C GLY A 67 -22.82 7.23 -36.87
N ASN A 68 -22.77 8.03 -37.95
CA ASN A 68 -21.53 8.64 -38.44
C ASN A 68 -21.08 9.91 -37.68
N ARG A 69 -21.54 10.12 -36.45
CA ARG A 69 -21.11 11.26 -35.64
C ARG A 69 -19.72 11.01 -35.06
N THR A 70 -18.94 12.06 -34.87
CA THR A 70 -17.64 12.02 -34.16
C THR A 70 -17.70 12.73 -32.81
N THR A 71 -18.89 13.18 -32.42
CA THR A 71 -19.17 13.79 -31.13
C THR A 71 -20.53 13.30 -30.65
N PHE A 72 -20.65 12.97 -29.37
CA PHE A 72 -21.92 12.54 -28.79
C PHE A 72 -22.03 12.95 -27.33
N THR A 73 -23.20 13.44 -26.95
CA THR A 73 -23.52 13.78 -25.56
C THR A 73 -24.42 12.71 -24.98
N VAL A 74 -23.91 11.97 -24.00
CA VAL A 74 -24.70 11.06 -23.19
C VAL A 74 -25.44 11.90 -22.16
N THR A 75 -26.76 11.83 -22.13
CA THR A 75 -27.63 12.54 -21.17
C THR A 75 -28.16 11.58 -20.11
N ASP A 76 -28.84 12.11 -19.11
CA ASP A 76 -29.53 11.32 -18.08
C ASP A 76 -28.60 10.43 -17.25
N LEU A 77 -27.33 10.83 -17.17
CA LEU A 77 -26.37 10.20 -16.28
C LEU A 77 -26.73 10.54 -14.83
N ALA A 78 -26.69 9.54 -13.97
CA ALA A 78 -26.88 9.75 -12.54
C ALA A 78 -25.70 10.57 -12.00
N ALA A 79 -26.00 11.66 -11.28
CA ALA A 79 -24.98 12.41 -10.56
C ALA A 79 -24.37 11.56 -9.43
N GLY A 80 -23.04 11.64 -9.27
CA GLY A 80 -22.31 10.88 -8.25
C GLY A 80 -21.30 9.88 -8.80
N PRO A 81 -21.67 8.85 -9.59
CA PRO A 81 -20.74 7.89 -10.15
C PRO A 81 -19.84 8.47 -11.26
N ILE A 82 -18.68 7.84 -11.45
CA ILE A 82 -17.85 8.00 -12.65
C ILE A 82 -18.42 7.07 -13.71
N TYR A 83 -18.54 7.59 -14.93
CA TYR A 83 -18.85 6.78 -16.11
C TYR A 83 -17.59 6.61 -16.95
N TYR A 84 -17.38 5.38 -17.42
CA TYR A 84 -16.32 4.99 -18.34
C TYR A 84 -16.92 4.81 -19.73
N PHE A 85 -16.24 5.29 -20.76
CA PHE A 85 -16.72 5.35 -22.13
C PHE A 85 -15.66 4.81 -23.09
N VAL A 86 -16.10 4.00 -24.05
CA VAL A 86 -15.34 3.64 -25.25
C VAL A 86 -16.17 3.83 -26.49
N VAL A 87 -15.50 3.98 -27.63
CA VAL A 87 -16.13 4.02 -28.95
C VAL A 87 -15.71 2.81 -29.76
N LYS A 88 -16.66 2.18 -30.45
CA LYS A 88 -16.41 1.14 -31.46
C LYS A 88 -16.95 1.60 -32.80
N ALA A 89 -16.19 1.43 -33.87
CA ALA A 89 -16.68 1.61 -35.24
C ALA A 89 -17.41 0.34 -35.69
N TYR A 90 -18.42 0.48 -36.55
CA TYR A 90 -19.03 -0.64 -37.28
C TYR A 90 -19.08 -0.38 -38.78
N ASN A 91 -18.94 -1.44 -39.58
CA ASN A 91 -18.95 -1.36 -41.04
C ASN A 91 -20.34 -1.62 -41.65
N THR A 92 -20.48 -1.54 -42.97
CA THR A 92 -21.75 -1.78 -43.70
C THR A 92 -22.30 -3.22 -43.60
N ALA A 93 -21.58 -4.12 -42.92
CA ALA A 93 -22.00 -5.47 -42.58
C ALA A 93 -22.23 -5.65 -41.07
N ASP A 94 -22.36 -4.55 -40.31
CA ASP A 94 -22.54 -4.48 -38.85
C ASP A 94 -21.42 -5.15 -38.03
N GLN A 95 -20.22 -5.32 -38.61
CA GLN A 95 -19.09 -5.85 -37.87
C GLN A 95 -18.39 -4.75 -37.06
N LEU A 96 -18.23 -4.98 -35.74
CA LEU A 96 -17.60 -4.05 -34.81
C LEU A 96 -16.07 -4.13 -34.80
N SER A 97 -15.42 -3.00 -34.56
CA SER A 97 -13.98 -2.90 -34.29
C SER A 97 -13.64 -3.29 -32.84
N SER A 98 -12.34 -3.40 -32.55
CA SER A 98 -11.82 -3.24 -31.18
C SER A 98 -12.25 -1.89 -30.59
N PRO A 99 -12.42 -1.78 -29.25
CA PRO A 99 -12.73 -0.50 -28.62
C PRO A 99 -11.57 0.50 -28.75
N SER A 100 -11.90 1.79 -28.71
CA SER A 100 -10.94 2.87 -28.48
C SER A 100 -10.23 2.70 -27.12
N ASN A 101 -9.26 3.57 -26.82
CA ASN A 101 -8.87 3.77 -25.43
C ASN A 101 -10.09 4.21 -24.61
N GLU A 102 -10.18 3.73 -23.37
CA GLU A 102 -11.23 4.10 -22.44
C GLU A 102 -10.96 5.50 -21.89
N VAL A 103 -12.03 6.29 -21.80
CA VAL A 103 -12.03 7.61 -21.16
C VAL A 103 -13.12 7.64 -20.10
N TRP A 104 -12.98 8.49 -19.10
CA TRP A 104 -13.96 8.57 -18.02
C TRP A 104 -14.43 10.01 -17.79
N ALA A 105 -15.63 10.16 -17.26
CA ALA A 105 -16.16 11.44 -16.83
C ALA A 105 -16.91 11.30 -15.50
N TRP A 106 -16.70 12.26 -14.61
CA TRP A 106 -17.47 12.38 -13.38
C TRP A 106 -18.66 13.32 -13.59
N VAL A 107 -19.84 12.88 -13.16
CA VAL A 107 -21.11 13.58 -13.34
C VAL A 107 -21.39 14.37 -12.06
N SER A 108 -20.96 15.63 -12.07
CA SER A 108 -20.95 16.57 -10.93
C SER A 108 -22.32 17.18 -10.64
N GLY A 109 -23.02 16.64 -9.63
CA GLY A 109 -24.24 17.25 -9.07
C GLY A 109 -24.11 18.76 -8.87
N THR A 110 -25.04 19.55 -9.40
CA THR A 110 -25.08 21.00 -9.10
C THR A 110 -25.18 21.24 -7.58
N ILE A 111 -24.11 21.73 -6.97
CA ILE A 111 -24.12 22.20 -5.57
C ILE A 111 -24.81 23.57 -5.56
N PRO A 112 -25.82 23.82 -4.70
CA PRO A 112 -26.38 25.16 -4.55
C PRO A 112 -25.29 26.17 -4.15
N PRO A 113 -25.34 27.42 -4.63
CA PRO A 113 -24.29 28.39 -4.35
C PRO A 113 -24.12 28.61 -2.85
N LEU A 114 -22.87 28.50 -2.37
CA LEU A 114 -22.50 28.78 -0.99
C LEU A 114 -22.78 30.26 -0.64
N PRO A 115 -23.23 30.58 0.58
CA PRO A 115 -23.31 31.96 1.04
C PRO A 115 -21.92 32.61 1.04
N PRO A 116 -21.82 33.94 0.82
CA PRO A 116 -20.53 34.63 0.77
C PRO A 116 -19.83 34.53 2.13
N PHE A 117 -18.56 34.12 2.10
CA PHE A 117 -17.70 34.03 3.28
C PHE A 117 -17.40 35.43 3.84
N PRO A 118 -17.37 35.60 5.18
CA PRO A 118 -16.88 36.83 5.79
C PRO A 118 -15.38 36.99 5.51
N THR A 119 -14.98 38.19 5.09
CA THR A 119 -13.58 38.54 4.86
C THR A 119 -12.80 38.52 6.18
N LEU A 120 -11.79 37.65 6.29
CA LEU A 120 -10.85 37.64 7.41
C LEU A 120 -9.89 38.85 7.33
N PRO A 121 -9.53 39.49 8.46
CA PRO A 121 -8.49 40.53 8.48
C PRO A 121 -7.11 39.93 8.21
N SER A 122 -6.28 40.68 7.47
CA SER A 122 -4.90 40.32 7.12
C SER A 122 -4.03 40.13 8.37
N LEU A 123 -3.41 38.96 8.51
CA LEU A 123 -2.39 38.69 9.54
C LEU A 123 -1.07 39.41 9.21
N PRO A 124 -0.33 39.89 10.22
CA PRO A 124 0.99 40.50 10.01
C PRO A 124 2.04 39.47 9.56
N SER A 125 2.91 39.88 8.63
CA SER A 125 4.01 39.08 8.11
C SER A 125 5.09 38.83 9.17
N PHE A 126 5.40 37.57 9.47
CA PHE A 126 6.56 37.20 10.28
C PHE A 126 7.82 37.04 9.41
N PRO A 127 9.01 37.47 9.86
CA PRO A 127 10.26 37.22 9.16
C PRO A 127 10.67 35.74 9.22
N ARG A 128 11.15 35.23 8.09
CA ARG A 128 11.63 33.85 7.87
C ARG A 128 12.86 33.53 8.76
N PRO A 129 12.85 32.42 9.54
CA PRO A 129 14.05 31.95 10.22
C PRO A 129 15.09 31.45 9.20
N ALA A 130 16.37 31.69 9.49
CA ALA A 130 17.48 31.15 8.71
C ALA A 130 17.50 29.61 8.77
N SER A 131 17.88 28.97 7.66
CA SER A 131 17.98 27.51 7.54
C SER A 131 18.98 26.95 8.57
N PRO A 132 18.60 25.92 9.36
CA PRO A 132 19.54 25.25 10.26
C PRO A 132 20.53 24.38 9.46
N PRO A 133 21.74 24.10 10.00
CA PRO A 133 22.70 23.21 9.37
C PRO A 133 22.19 21.76 9.38
N ALA A 134 22.61 20.98 8.38
CA ALA A 134 22.22 19.58 8.21
C ALA A 134 22.57 18.75 9.46
N THR A 135 21.56 18.41 10.26
CA THR A 135 21.63 17.37 11.30
C THR A 135 21.59 16.00 10.63
N THR A 136 22.41 15.07 11.11
CA THR A 136 22.37 13.65 10.74
C THR A 136 20.97 13.09 10.97
N GLN A 137 20.31 12.65 9.90
CA GLN A 137 18.96 12.09 9.91
C GLN A 137 18.98 10.69 10.57
N PRO A 138 17.98 10.32 11.39
CA PRO A 138 17.87 8.96 11.88
C PRO A 138 17.65 7.98 10.71
N PRO A 139 18.30 6.80 10.70
CA PRO A 139 18.12 5.80 9.66
C PRO A 139 16.66 5.38 9.57
N GLN A 140 16.16 5.21 8.34
CA GLN A 140 14.78 4.75 8.09
C GLN A 140 14.64 3.22 8.15
N SER A 141 15.75 2.48 8.20
CA SER A 141 15.78 1.05 8.47
C SER A 141 16.05 0.79 9.96
N SER A 142 15.26 -0.08 10.60
CA SER A 142 15.57 -0.54 11.95
C SER A 142 16.81 -1.44 11.91
N SER A 143 17.88 -1.03 12.60
CA SER A 143 18.94 -2.00 12.91
C SER A 143 18.40 -3.04 13.89
N ALA A 144 19.05 -4.21 13.97
CA ALA A 144 18.79 -5.12 15.08
C ALA A 144 18.87 -4.34 16.40
N SER A 145 17.82 -4.42 17.20
CA SER A 145 17.62 -3.52 18.32
C SER A 145 16.90 -4.22 19.45
N ASN A 146 16.99 -3.61 20.63
CA ASN A 146 16.32 -4.07 21.83
C ASN A 146 14.85 -3.62 21.89
N LEU A 147 14.38 -2.88 20.88
CA LEU A 147 13.07 -2.24 20.85
C LEU A 147 12.53 -2.15 19.42
N GLY A 148 11.36 -2.72 19.17
CA GLY A 148 10.70 -2.69 17.87
C GLY A 148 9.23 -2.34 17.98
N TYR A 149 8.66 -1.78 16.91
CA TYR A 149 7.27 -1.36 16.87
C TYR A 149 6.58 -1.74 15.56
N PHE A 150 5.29 -2.04 15.68
CA PHE A 150 4.36 -2.24 14.58
C PHE A 150 3.05 -1.53 14.93
N ALA A 151 2.59 -0.63 14.07
CA ALA A 151 1.25 -0.05 14.19
C ALA A 151 0.16 -0.96 13.61
N GLU A 152 0.48 -1.83 12.65
CA GLU A 152 -0.45 -2.78 12.03
C GLU A 152 -0.38 -4.17 12.68
N GLY A 153 -1.51 -4.87 12.65
CA GLY A 153 -1.75 -6.13 13.34
C GLY A 153 -3.24 -6.38 13.49
N VAL A 154 -3.68 -7.59 13.15
CA VAL A 154 -5.08 -7.98 13.27
C VAL A 154 -5.20 -9.49 13.40
N GLU A 155 -6.07 -9.92 14.31
CA GLU A 155 -6.51 -11.30 14.44
C GLU A 155 -8.04 -11.28 14.41
N ALA A 156 -8.64 -11.39 13.23
CA ALA A 156 -10.08 -11.23 13.07
C ALA A 156 -10.62 -11.94 11.82
N ASP A 157 -11.69 -12.73 11.99
CA ASP A 157 -12.39 -13.46 10.92
C ASP A 157 -11.43 -14.22 9.98
N VAL A 158 -11.07 -13.62 8.85
CA VAL A 158 -10.18 -14.19 7.85
C VAL A 158 -8.73 -13.71 7.97
N PHE A 159 -8.42 -12.71 8.80
CA PHE A 159 -7.09 -12.14 9.00
C PHE A 159 -6.34 -12.82 10.14
N GLN A 160 -5.08 -13.13 9.91
CA GLN A 160 -4.15 -13.73 10.86
C GLN A 160 -2.82 -13.00 10.80
N THR A 161 -2.26 -12.70 11.97
CA THR A 161 -0.92 -12.10 12.09
C THR A 161 0.10 -13.13 12.56
N ARG A 162 1.28 -13.08 11.97
CA ARG A 162 2.44 -13.87 12.36
C ARG A 162 3.62 -12.94 12.57
N PHE A 163 4.36 -13.16 13.64
CA PHE A 163 5.63 -12.50 13.88
C PHE A 163 6.76 -13.51 13.83
N ALA A 164 7.78 -13.21 13.04
CA ALA A 164 9.03 -13.95 13.05
C ALA A 164 10.09 -13.12 13.78
N LEU A 165 10.78 -13.74 14.73
CA LEU A 165 11.82 -13.10 15.53
C LEU A 165 13.14 -13.84 15.29
N LEU A 166 14.19 -13.10 14.99
CA LEU A 166 15.54 -13.62 14.85
C LEU A 166 16.44 -13.00 15.92
N ASN A 167 17.19 -13.86 16.61
CA ASN A 167 18.34 -13.46 17.40
C ASN A 167 19.60 -13.62 16.53
N PRO A 168 20.17 -12.52 15.99
CA PRO A 168 21.37 -12.58 15.17
C PRO A 168 22.67 -12.72 15.99
N THR A 169 22.58 -12.71 17.33
CA THR A 169 23.74 -12.66 18.23
C THR A 169 24.19 -14.05 18.68
N ASP A 170 25.39 -14.13 19.25
CA ASP A 170 25.95 -15.37 19.79
C ASP A 170 25.55 -15.61 21.27
N GLU A 171 24.72 -14.75 21.85
CA GLU A 171 24.15 -14.87 23.20
C GLU A 171 22.63 -15.11 23.11
N PRO A 172 21.99 -15.76 24.10
CA PRO A 172 20.54 -15.88 24.13
C PRO A 172 19.87 -14.50 24.30
N ALA A 173 18.62 -14.40 23.86
CA ALA A 173 17.81 -13.18 23.96
C ALA A 173 16.45 -13.49 24.57
N ALA A 174 16.11 -12.81 25.65
CA ALA A 174 14.76 -12.78 26.20
C ALA A 174 13.97 -11.68 25.50
N VAL A 175 12.80 -12.02 24.96
CA VAL A 175 11.95 -11.09 24.20
C VAL A 175 10.57 -11.02 24.84
N VAL A 176 10.05 -9.81 24.96
CA VAL A 176 8.69 -9.52 25.41
C VAL A 176 7.97 -8.77 24.30
N MET A 177 6.90 -9.38 23.78
CA MET A 177 5.98 -8.73 22.86
C MET A 177 4.76 -8.23 23.63
N VAL A 178 4.40 -6.97 23.44
CA VAL A 178 3.23 -6.32 24.03
C VAL A 178 2.28 -5.93 22.90
N PHE A 179 1.13 -6.57 22.86
CA PHE A 179 0.04 -6.27 21.94
C PHE A 179 -0.89 -5.26 22.59
N GLU A 180 -1.10 -4.13 21.92
CA GLU A 180 -1.89 -2.99 22.39
C GLU A 180 -3.08 -2.80 21.44
N ASP A 181 -4.28 -3.17 21.89
CA ASP A 181 -5.49 -3.07 21.07
C ASP A 181 -6.01 -1.63 20.96
N GLU A 182 -7.07 -1.44 20.18
CA GLU A 182 -7.66 -0.10 19.94
C GLU A 182 -8.33 0.50 21.20
N GLU A 183 -8.66 -0.33 22.20
CA GLU A 183 -9.19 0.11 23.48
C GLU A 183 -8.09 0.40 24.53
N GLY A 184 -6.82 0.14 24.20
CA GLY A 184 -5.68 0.29 25.10
C GLY A 184 -5.46 -0.90 26.04
N THR A 185 -6.13 -2.02 25.80
CA THR A 185 -5.87 -3.27 26.52
C THR A 185 -4.54 -3.84 26.07
N GLN A 186 -3.73 -4.29 27.04
CA GLN A 186 -2.43 -4.89 26.77
C GLN A 186 -2.45 -6.39 26.99
N HIS A 187 -1.87 -7.11 26.04
CA HIS A 187 -1.56 -8.52 26.16
C HIS A 187 -0.07 -8.73 25.94
N THR A 188 0.53 -9.67 26.66
CA THR A 188 1.98 -9.86 26.64
C THR A 188 2.34 -11.31 26.34
N ARG A 189 3.30 -11.49 25.44
CA ARG A 189 3.89 -12.78 25.11
C ARG A 189 5.40 -12.71 25.28
N GLY A 190 5.93 -13.54 26.19
CA GLY A 190 7.36 -13.76 26.33
C GLY A 190 7.85 -14.88 25.41
N LEU A 191 9.09 -14.75 24.92
CA LEU A 191 9.81 -15.75 24.14
C LEU A 191 11.29 -15.73 24.53
N GLU A 192 11.90 -16.91 24.61
CA GLU A 192 13.35 -17.05 24.75
C GLU A 192 13.91 -17.52 23.40
N LEU A 193 14.90 -16.80 22.88
CA LEU A 193 15.62 -17.15 21.67
C LEU A 193 17.04 -17.60 22.03
N GLY A 194 17.45 -18.77 21.54
CA GLY A 194 18.84 -19.20 21.65
C GLY A 194 19.77 -18.33 20.81
N PRO A 195 21.10 -18.45 21.02
CA PRO A 195 22.09 -17.85 20.14
C PRO A 195 21.87 -18.24 18.69
N ARG A 196 21.87 -17.26 17.78
CA ARG A 196 21.74 -17.46 16.33
C ARG A 196 20.53 -18.32 15.94
N THR A 197 19.42 -18.24 16.66
CA THR A 197 18.18 -18.95 16.33
C THR A 197 17.06 -17.98 16.01
N ARG A 198 15.96 -18.52 15.49
CA ARG A 198 14.71 -17.77 15.31
C ARG A 198 13.56 -18.40 16.08
N GLY A 199 12.44 -17.68 16.20
CA GLY A 199 11.18 -18.20 16.74
C GLY A 199 9.96 -17.47 16.17
N THR A 200 8.81 -18.15 16.15
CA THR A 200 7.53 -17.59 15.67
C THR A 200 6.58 -17.31 16.81
N VAL A 201 5.83 -16.22 16.70
CA VAL A 201 4.57 -16.00 17.43
C VAL A 201 3.43 -15.92 16.42
N GLU A 202 2.51 -16.87 16.49
CA GLU A 202 1.28 -16.87 15.71
C GLU A 202 0.16 -16.26 16.57
N THR A 203 -0.53 -15.23 16.08
CA THR A 203 -1.55 -14.56 16.91
C THR A 203 -2.83 -15.36 17.07
N HIS A 204 -3.09 -16.31 16.17
CA HIS A 204 -4.24 -17.22 16.30
C HIS A 204 -4.12 -18.17 17.51
N ASP A 205 -2.91 -18.39 18.03
CA ASP A 205 -2.66 -19.16 19.26
C ASP A 205 -2.87 -18.32 20.53
N LEU A 206 -3.19 -17.02 20.39
CA LEU A 206 -3.41 -16.06 21.46
C LEU A 206 -4.90 -15.69 21.50
N PRO A 207 -5.77 -16.48 22.18
CA PRO A 207 -7.22 -16.26 22.16
C PRO A 207 -7.65 -14.90 22.70
N GLU A 208 -6.81 -14.23 23.48
CA GLU A 208 -7.00 -12.85 23.95
C GLU A 208 -7.01 -11.81 22.81
N LEU A 209 -6.36 -12.10 21.67
CA LEU A 209 -6.33 -11.25 20.48
C LEU A 209 -7.50 -11.51 19.52
N ALA A 210 -8.30 -12.56 19.74
CA ALA A 210 -9.35 -12.95 18.82
C ALA A 210 -10.39 -11.83 18.59
N GLY A 211 -10.60 -11.47 17.32
CA GLY A 211 -11.51 -10.42 16.89
C GLY A 211 -10.98 -8.99 17.07
N ARG A 212 -9.67 -8.82 17.26
CA ARG A 212 -9.06 -7.51 17.57
C ARG A 212 -8.09 -7.06 16.49
N GLY A 213 -8.11 -5.75 16.26
CA GLY A 213 -7.00 -5.02 15.67
C GLY A 213 -6.06 -4.54 16.78
N PHE A 214 -4.75 -4.61 16.55
CA PHE A 214 -3.76 -4.25 17.55
C PHE A 214 -2.49 -3.66 16.93
N SER A 215 -1.74 -2.96 17.77
CA SER A 215 -0.34 -2.59 17.55
C SER A 215 0.56 -3.50 18.39
N THR A 216 1.85 -3.56 18.07
CA THR A 216 2.80 -4.41 18.80
C THR A 216 4.06 -3.63 19.14
N ARG A 217 4.44 -3.65 20.41
CA ARG A 217 5.78 -3.25 20.89
C ARG A 217 6.57 -4.51 21.22
N VAL A 218 7.82 -4.55 20.80
CA VAL A 218 8.76 -5.64 21.09
C VAL A 218 9.89 -5.07 21.94
N GLU A 219 10.21 -5.72 23.05
CA GLU A 219 11.33 -5.39 23.92
C GLU A 219 12.22 -6.60 24.09
N SER A 220 13.54 -6.41 24.08
CA SER A 220 14.50 -7.49 24.33
C SER A 220 15.72 -7.02 25.10
N ASP A 221 16.33 -7.94 25.85
CA ASP A 221 17.61 -7.71 26.52
C ASP A 221 18.83 -7.78 25.59
N ALA A 222 18.65 -8.30 24.36
CA ALA A 222 19.64 -8.31 23.30
C ALA A 222 19.05 -7.77 21.97
N PRO A 223 19.89 -7.36 21.01
CA PRO A 223 19.43 -6.97 19.69
C PRO A 223 18.71 -8.13 18.99
N VAL A 224 17.46 -7.91 18.58
CA VAL A 224 16.67 -8.85 17.76
C VAL A 224 16.20 -8.19 16.48
N VAL A 225 15.86 -9.00 15.49
CA VAL A 225 15.18 -8.59 14.26
C VAL A 225 13.78 -9.20 14.28
N VAL A 226 12.78 -8.41 13.92
CA VAL A 226 11.39 -8.86 13.90
C VAL A 226 10.71 -8.42 12.62
N ASP A 227 10.08 -9.40 11.97
CA ASP A 227 9.23 -9.22 10.80
C ASP A 227 7.80 -9.64 11.16
N ARG A 228 6.83 -8.98 10.55
CA ARG A 228 5.40 -9.28 10.68
C ARG A 228 4.84 -9.65 9.32
N THR A 229 4.13 -10.77 9.24
CA THR A 229 3.21 -11.10 8.15
C THR A 229 1.77 -10.94 8.63
N VAL A 230 0.94 -10.20 7.89
CA VAL A 230 -0.51 -10.30 8.00
C VAL A 230 -1.01 -11.02 6.76
N ALA A 231 -1.74 -12.11 6.93
CA ALA A 231 -2.33 -12.87 5.83
C ALA A 231 -3.83 -13.00 6.04
N TRP A 232 -4.60 -13.08 4.95
CA TRP A 232 -6.05 -13.20 5.05
C TRP A 232 -6.69 -14.04 3.95
N GLY A 233 -7.96 -14.37 4.20
CA GLY A 233 -8.81 -15.11 3.29
C GLY A 233 -8.66 -16.62 3.44
N VAL A 234 -9.65 -17.36 2.93
CA VAL A 234 -9.60 -18.83 2.90
C VAL A 234 -8.41 -19.27 2.06
N GLY A 235 -7.52 -20.06 2.66
CA GLY A 235 -6.26 -20.48 2.02
C GLY A 235 -5.18 -19.41 2.01
N ARG A 236 -5.34 -18.30 2.75
CA ARG A 236 -4.40 -17.17 2.84
C ARG A 236 -4.13 -16.57 1.46
N TYR A 237 -5.18 -16.19 0.74
CA TYR A 237 -5.07 -15.67 -0.63
C TYR A 237 -4.60 -14.23 -0.72
N GLY A 238 -4.54 -13.51 0.41
CA GLY A 238 -3.94 -12.18 0.47
C GLY A 238 -2.91 -12.08 1.59
N ALA A 239 -1.89 -11.25 1.42
CA ALA A 239 -0.96 -10.93 2.50
C ALA A 239 -0.21 -9.61 2.33
N HIS A 240 0.40 -9.14 3.42
CA HIS A 240 1.47 -8.15 3.40
C HIS A 240 2.48 -8.42 4.51
N LEU A 241 3.69 -7.90 4.35
CA LEU A 241 4.80 -8.05 5.29
C LEU A 241 5.40 -6.69 5.65
N GLU A 242 6.00 -6.58 6.83
CA GLU A 242 6.80 -5.42 7.23
C GLU A 242 7.85 -5.81 8.29
N THR A 243 8.96 -5.07 8.33
CA THR A 243 9.99 -5.19 9.37
C THR A 243 9.77 -4.13 10.45
N SER A 244 10.03 -4.48 11.72
CA SER A 244 9.73 -3.60 12.87
C SER A 244 10.36 -2.21 12.75
N LEU A 245 9.69 -1.18 13.26
CA LEU A 245 10.20 0.19 13.32
C LEU A 245 10.94 0.46 14.64
N PRO A 246 12.02 1.29 14.65
CA PRO A 246 12.92 1.36 15.80
C PRO A 246 12.43 2.29 16.93
N THR A 247 11.77 3.40 16.61
CA THR A 247 11.39 4.42 17.62
C THR A 247 10.15 5.23 17.24
N PRO A 248 9.32 5.64 18.20
CA PRO A 248 8.26 6.61 17.97
C PRO A 248 8.81 7.98 17.55
N SER A 249 8.08 8.69 16.70
CA SER A 249 8.40 10.03 16.22
C SER A 249 7.18 10.95 16.30
N THR A 250 7.41 12.24 16.45
CA THR A 250 6.35 13.25 16.41
C THR A 250 5.92 13.60 14.99
N ARG A 251 6.63 13.10 13.97
CA ARG A 251 6.30 13.32 12.56
C ARG A 251 6.58 12.08 11.73
N TRP A 252 5.61 11.73 10.89
CA TRP A 252 5.69 10.65 9.92
C TRP A 252 5.15 11.08 8.56
N TYR A 253 5.66 10.45 7.52
CA TYR A 253 5.25 10.63 6.13
C TYR A 253 4.87 9.26 5.54
N LEU A 254 3.73 9.20 4.87
CA LEU A 254 3.25 8.03 4.13
C LEU A 254 3.25 8.41 2.65
N THR A 255 4.11 7.77 1.85
CA THR A 255 4.50 8.23 0.49
C THR A 255 3.41 7.94 -0.55
N GLU A 256 2.74 6.80 -0.42
CA GLU A 256 1.70 6.33 -1.34
C GLU A 256 0.32 6.24 -0.64
N GLY A 257 -0.74 6.27 -1.42
CA GLY A 257 -2.12 6.12 -0.95
C GLY A 257 -3.12 6.32 -2.08
N ILE A 258 -4.14 5.47 -2.10
CA ILE A 258 -5.28 5.57 -3.00
C ILE A 258 -6.52 5.12 -2.25
N ALA A 259 -7.53 5.98 -2.17
CA ALA A 259 -8.77 5.73 -1.45
C ALA A 259 -9.94 5.87 -2.41
N TRP A 260 -10.09 4.92 -3.33
CA TRP A 260 -11.18 4.90 -4.32
C TRP A 260 -12.30 4.00 -3.81
N ASN A 261 -13.39 4.61 -3.33
CA ASN A 261 -14.52 3.87 -2.79
C ASN A 261 -15.03 2.78 -3.75
N GLY A 262 -15.09 1.55 -3.23
CA GLY A 262 -15.52 0.38 -3.99
C GLY A 262 -14.41 -0.33 -4.77
N LEU A 263 -13.17 0.16 -4.71
CA LEU A 263 -12.02 -0.48 -5.34
C LEU A 263 -10.79 -0.53 -4.41
N PHE A 264 -10.39 0.58 -3.81
CA PHE A 264 -9.24 0.65 -2.91
C PHE A 264 -9.64 1.13 -1.53
N ASP A 265 -9.36 0.31 -0.51
CA ASP A 265 -9.55 0.65 0.90
C ASP A 265 -8.19 1.00 1.52
N LEU A 266 -8.04 2.27 1.90
CA LEU A 266 -6.82 2.83 2.50
C LEU A 266 -6.99 3.02 3.99
N PHE A 267 -6.07 2.44 4.76
CA PHE A 267 -6.01 2.55 6.20
C PHE A 267 -4.67 3.16 6.63
N TYR A 268 -4.74 4.13 7.54
CA TYR A 268 -3.57 4.60 8.29
C TYR A 268 -3.66 4.11 9.72
N LEU A 269 -2.59 3.47 10.17
CA LEU A 269 -2.51 2.84 11.48
C LEU A 269 -1.53 3.64 12.31
N VAL A 270 -2.03 4.26 13.36
CA VAL A 270 -1.24 5.15 14.22
C VAL A 270 -1.22 4.61 15.64
N HIS A 271 -0.05 4.14 16.06
CA HIS A 271 0.17 3.58 17.38
C HIS A 271 0.78 4.60 18.33
N ASN A 272 0.19 4.77 19.50
CA ASN A 272 0.73 5.54 20.61
C ASN A 272 1.21 4.59 21.72
N PRO A 273 2.52 4.33 21.84
CA PRO A 273 3.05 3.44 22.88
C PRO A 273 3.18 4.12 24.26
N HIS A 274 2.77 5.39 24.41
CA HIS A 274 2.95 6.15 25.64
C HIS A 274 1.70 6.19 26.51
N ASN A 275 1.89 6.48 27.80
CA ASN A 275 0.81 6.58 28.79
C ASN A 275 0.05 7.93 28.73
N THR A 276 0.31 8.75 27.72
CA THR A 276 -0.35 10.05 27.49
C THR A 276 -0.94 10.04 26.09
N ALA A 277 -2.14 10.59 25.93
CA ALA A 277 -2.78 10.65 24.62
C ALA A 277 -1.94 11.49 23.64
N ALA A 278 -1.82 11.04 22.40
CA ALA A 278 -1.18 11.81 21.34
C ALA A 278 -2.24 12.60 20.57
N GLU A 279 -2.09 13.92 20.50
CA GLU A 279 -2.92 14.76 19.64
C GLU A 279 -2.23 14.86 18.29
N ILE A 280 -2.86 14.39 17.22
CA ILE A 280 -2.27 14.35 15.88
C ILE A 280 -3.07 15.18 14.89
N THR A 281 -2.37 15.78 13.94
CA THR A 281 -2.92 16.33 12.70
C THR A 281 -2.44 15.46 11.55
N VAL A 282 -3.37 14.98 10.73
CA VAL A 282 -3.07 14.30 9.47
C VAL A 282 -3.31 15.27 8.33
N THR A 283 -2.25 15.62 7.62
CA THR A 283 -2.31 16.44 6.40
C THR A 283 -2.26 15.53 5.19
N TYR A 284 -3.35 15.45 4.44
CA TYR A 284 -3.48 14.67 3.20
C TYR A 284 -3.05 15.55 2.01
N LEU A 285 -1.99 15.15 1.31
CA LEU A 285 -1.51 15.80 0.10
C LEU A 285 -2.12 15.10 -1.11
N LEU A 286 -2.93 15.81 -1.88
CA LEU A 286 -3.72 15.28 -2.98
C LEU A 286 -2.97 15.38 -4.33
N ALA A 287 -3.19 14.41 -5.21
CA ALA A 287 -2.72 14.47 -6.58
C ALA A 287 -3.32 15.67 -7.36
N GLY A 288 -2.65 16.07 -8.46
CA GLY A 288 -3.15 17.13 -9.34
C GLY A 288 -3.06 18.56 -8.79
N GLY A 289 -2.29 18.79 -7.72
CA GLY A 289 -2.06 20.13 -7.16
C GLY A 289 -3.24 20.70 -6.37
N GLN A 290 -4.18 19.84 -5.97
CA GLN A 290 -5.28 20.22 -5.08
C GLN A 290 -4.76 20.65 -3.70
N ALA A 291 -5.50 21.53 -3.02
CA ALA A 291 -5.13 22.00 -1.69
C ALA A 291 -5.15 20.84 -0.68
N PRO A 292 -4.13 20.71 0.18
CA PRO A 292 -4.11 19.69 1.23
C PRO A 292 -5.35 19.73 2.11
N GLN A 293 -5.80 18.55 2.56
CA GLN A 293 -6.87 18.43 3.56
C GLN A 293 -6.27 18.10 4.91
N GLU A 294 -6.80 18.68 5.99
CA GLU A 294 -6.36 18.38 7.36
C GLU A 294 -7.49 17.74 8.16
N ARG A 295 -7.09 16.81 9.03
CA ARG A 295 -7.95 16.18 10.04
C ARG A 295 -7.19 16.10 11.35
N HIS A 296 -7.89 16.24 12.47
CA HIS A 296 -7.32 16.14 13.80
C HIS A 296 -7.88 14.91 14.49
N TYR A 297 -7.01 14.16 15.15
CA TYR A 297 -7.37 12.96 15.89
C TYR A 297 -6.64 12.93 17.22
N THR A 298 -7.21 12.18 18.16
CA THR A 298 -6.56 11.81 19.40
C THR A 298 -6.29 10.31 19.37
N VAL A 299 -5.03 9.92 19.50
CA VAL A 299 -4.63 8.53 19.70
C VAL A 299 -4.53 8.30 21.20
N GLN A 300 -5.36 7.41 21.73
CA GLN A 300 -5.41 7.16 23.18
C GLN A 300 -4.08 6.58 23.70
N PRO A 301 -3.79 6.69 25.01
CA PRO A 301 -2.60 6.09 25.59
C PRO A 301 -2.51 4.58 25.30
N GLN A 302 -1.32 4.11 24.95
CA GLN A 302 -1.01 2.69 24.81
C GLN A 302 -1.99 1.93 23.91
N SER A 303 -2.40 2.58 22.82
CA SER A 303 -3.41 2.04 21.90
C SER A 303 -3.07 2.40 20.45
N ARG A 304 -3.81 1.77 19.55
CA ARG A 304 -3.81 2.12 18.12
C ARG A 304 -5.07 2.89 17.75
N LEU A 305 -4.91 3.90 16.89
CA LEU A 305 -5.98 4.49 16.10
C LEU A 305 -5.89 3.98 14.66
N THR A 306 -6.97 3.40 14.15
CA THR A 306 -7.13 3.03 12.74
C THR A 306 -7.97 4.07 12.02
N ILE A 307 -7.38 4.77 11.07
CA ILE A 307 -8.06 5.77 10.23
C ILE A 307 -8.40 5.11 8.89
N TRP A 308 -9.69 4.87 8.63
CA TRP A 308 -10.16 4.44 7.31
C TRP A 308 -10.40 5.66 6.43
N VAL A 309 -9.43 5.96 5.55
CA VAL A 309 -9.40 7.22 4.78
C VAL A 309 -10.60 7.35 3.85
N ASN A 310 -11.11 6.24 3.30
CA ASN A 310 -12.33 6.21 2.49
C ASN A 310 -13.57 6.77 3.21
N ARG A 311 -13.58 6.77 4.55
CA ARG A 311 -14.69 7.28 5.37
C ARG A 311 -14.53 8.75 5.77
N GLU A 312 -13.43 9.40 5.40
CA GLU A 312 -13.16 10.82 5.72
C GLU A 312 -13.93 11.82 4.83
N GLY A 313 -14.77 11.30 3.94
CA GLY A 313 -15.61 12.07 3.03
C GLY A 313 -14.84 12.67 1.84
N HIS A 314 -15.56 13.38 0.99
CA HIS A 314 -14.99 14.03 -0.19
C HIS A 314 -14.06 15.20 0.22
N PRO A 315 -12.90 15.39 -0.45
CA PRO A 315 -12.40 14.65 -1.62
C PRO A 315 -11.63 13.36 -1.30
N LEU A 316 -11.34 13.07 -0.02
CA LEU A 316 -10.46 11.97 0.38
C LEU A 316 -10.98 10.58 0.00
N SER A 317 -12.30 10.40 0.00
CA SER A 317 -12.95 9.12 -0.33
C SER A 317 -12.90 8.70 -1.81
N ASN A 318 -12.23 9.48 -2.66
CA ASN A 318 -11.99 9.14 -4.07
C ASN A 318 -10.72 9.84 -4.61
N ALA A 319 -9.59 9.67 -3.93
CA ALA A 319 -8.35 10.38 -4.26
C ALA A 319 -7.10 9.49 -4.23
N GLU A 320 -6.13 9.85 -5.07
CA GLU A 320 -4.72 9.48 -4.89
C GLU A 320 -4.04 10.52 -4.01
N LEU A 321 -3.31 10.07 -2.99
CA LEU A 321 -2.83 10.94 -1.94
C LEU A 321 -1.60 10.38 -1.20
N SER A 322 -0.87 11.26 -0.55
CA SER A 322 0.14 10.94 0.47
C SER A 322 -0.26 11.62 1.78
N ALA A 323 0.31 11.24 2.92
CA ALA A 323 -0.06 11.85 4.20
C ALA A 323 1.15 12.24 5.05
N ILE A 324 0.96 13.29 5.85
CA ILE A 324 1.85 13.68 6.94
C ILE A 324 1.09 13.51 8.24
N VAL A 325 1.59 12.67 9.14
CA VAL A 325 1.07 12.53 10.50
C VAL A 325 1.96 13.35 11.42
N GLN A 326 1.40 14.38 12.06
CA GLN A 326 2.12 15.29 12.94
C GLN A 326 1.49 15.29 14.34
N SER A 327 2.24 14.86 15.34
CA SER A 327 1.89 15.07 16.75
C SER A 327 2.03 16.55 17.12
N THR A 328 0.98 17.13 17.71
CA THR A 328 0.89 18.55 18.08
C THR A 328 1.15 18.78 19.57
N ASN A 329 1.14 17.72 20.38
CA ASN A 329 1.44 17.76 21.81
C ASN A 329 2.78 17.07 22.18
N ALA A 330 3.64 16.85 21.19
CA ALA A 330 4.98 16.27 21.32
C ALA A 330 5.05 14.82 21.84
N VAL A 331 3.93 14.09 21.86
CA VAL A 331 3.92 12.64 22.10
C VAL A 331 4.32 11.91 20.82
N GLY A 332 5.31 11.03 20.88
CA GLY A 332 5.74 10.23 19.73
C GLY A 332 4.69 9.18 19.37
N VAL A 333 4.52 8.91 18.08
CA VAL A 333 3.66 7.83 17.57
C VAL A 333 4.46 6.95 16.61
N ILE A 334 3.91 5.82 16.21
CA ILE A 334 4.36 4.99 15.09
C ILE A 334 3.26 5.04 14.03
N ALA A 335 3.62 5.09 12.75
CA ALA A 335 2.65 5.15 11.66
C ALA A 335 2.97 4.14 10.55
N GLU A 336 1.98 3.36 10.16
CA GLU A 336 2.00 2.46 8.99
C GLU A 336 0.79 2.73 8.09
N ARG A 337 0.88 2.28 6.84
CA ARG A 337 -0.22 2.26 5.88
C ARG A 337 -0.55 0.81 5.56
N ALA A 338 -1.84 0.50 5.48
CA ALA A 338 -2.34 -0.68 4.78
C ALA A 338 -3.27 -0.25 3.65
N LEU A 339 -3.16 -0.91 2.51
CA LEU A 339 -3.98 -0.67 1.32
C LEU A 339 -4.48 -1.99 0.82
N TYR A 340 -5.79 -2.07 0.58
CA TYR A 340 -6.41 -3.27 0.05
C TYR A 340 -7.15 -2.96 -1.24
N LEU A 341 -6.98 -3.81 -2.23
CA LEU A 341 -7.78 -3.81 -3.46
C LEU A 341 -8.95 -4.77 -3.26
N SER A 342 -10.15 -4.34 -3.61
CA SER A 342 -11.37 -5.14 -3.59
C SER A 342 -11.90 -5.33 -5.01
N GLY A 343 -12.33 -6.55 -5.34
CA GLY A 343 -12.94 -6.90 -6.63
C GLY A 343 -14.43 -7.18 -6.51
N PRO A 344 -15.15 -7.34 -7.64
CA PRO A 344 -16.56 -7.71 -7.64
C PRO A 344 -16.80 -9.04 -6.90
N GLY A 345 -17.38 -8.97 -5.70
CA GLY A 345 -17.69 -10.13 -4.86
C GLY A 345 -16.49 -10.72 -4.10
N GLU A 346 -15.32 -10.09 -4.16
CA GLU A 346 -14.08 -10.52 -3.49
C GLU A 346 -13.47 -9.31 -2.75
N PRO A 347 -13.91 -9.02 -1.52
CA PRO A 347 -13.33 -7.93 -0.73
C PRO A 347 -11.88 -8.26 -0.38
N PHE A 348 -11.01 -7.25 -0.39
CA PHE A 348 -9.58 -7.41 -0.08
C PHE A 348 -8.91 -8.52 -0.90
N MET A 349 -9.20 -8.59 -2.21
CA MET A 349 -8.58 -9.56 -3.13
C MET A 349 -7.04 -9.47 -3.16
N SER A 350 -6.50 -8.28 -2.85
CA SER A 350 -5.05 -8.02 -2.70
C SER A 350 -4.83 -7.01 -1.57
N GLY A 351 -3.63 -6.97 -1.01
CA GLY A 351 -3.24 -5.90 -0.12
C GLY A 351 -1.75 -5.68 -0.01
N SER A 352 -1.37 -4.50 0.45
CA SER A 352 0.01 -4.14 0.73
C SER A 352 0.06 -3.30 2.00
N ALA A 353 1.19 -3.35 2.69
CA ALA A 353 1.49 -2.44 3.78
C ALA A 353 2.83 -1.75 3.52
N SER A 354 3.00 -0.59 4.14
CA SER A 354 4.30 0.06 4.20
C SER A 354 4.41 0.86 5.48
N ALA A 355 5.55 0.75 6.13
CA ALA A 355 5.98 1.66 7.16
C ALA A 355 6.02 3.10 6.65
N GLY A 356 5.62 4.04 7.51
CA GLY A 356 5.92 5.45 7.28
C GLY A 356 7.39 5.77 7.50
N VAL A 357 7.80 6.94 7.04
CA VAL A 357 9.16 7.47 7.28
C VAL A 357 9.11 8.69 8.16
N THR A 358 10.14 8.89 8.99
CA THR A 358 10.20 10.02 9.92
C THR A 358 10.74 11.30 9.27
N ALA A 359 11.41 11.19 8.13
CA ALA A 359 11.88 12.32 7.35
C ALA A 359 12.12 11.97 5.86
N PRO A 360 11.95 12.93 4.93
CA PRO A 360 12.40 12.78 3.55
C PRO A 360 13.93 12.67 3.48
N SER A 361 14.47 11.90 2.53
CA SER A 361 15.91 11.68 2.35
C SER A 361 16.40 12.17 0.99
N THR A 362 17.69 12.48 0.89
CA THR A 362 18.34 12.76 -0.40
C THR A 362 18.76 11.49 -1.14
N ARG A 363 18.74 10.34 -0.48
CA ARG A 363 19.11 9.05 -1.07
C ARG A 363 18.18 7.94 -0.57
N TRP A 364 17.76 7.07 -1.48
CA TRP A 364 16.95 5.89 -1.19
C TRP A 364 17.49 4.68 -1.95
N PHE A 365 17.37 3.50 -1.36
CA PHE A 365 17.85 2.25 -1.92
C PHE A 365 16.77 1.17 -1.81
N PHE A 366 16.60 0.41 -2.88
CA PHE A 366 15.70 -0.74 -2.95
C PHE A 366 16.49 -1.98 -3.36
N GLY A 367 16.46 -2.99 -2.49
CA GLY A 367 17.04 -4.31 -2.72
C GLY A 367 16.23 -5.09 -3.75
N GLU A 368 14.90 -4.99 -3.72
CA GLU A 368 13.96 -5.68 -4.61
C GLU A 368 13.52 -4.84 -5.83
N GLY A 369 12.93 -5.55 -6.79
CA GLY A 369 12.27 -5.07 -7.99
C GLY A 369 12.30 -6.16 -9.06
N ALA A 370 11.19 -6.35 -9.77
CA ALA A 370 11.13 -7.18 -10.97
C ALA A 370 10.08 -6.63 -11.93
N THR A 371 10.41 -6.64 -13.21
CA THR A 371 9.57 -6.19 -14.33
C THR A 371 9.29 -7.33 -15.30
N GLY A 372 8.26 -7.19 -16.13
CA GLY A 372 7.95 -8.09 -17.24
C GLY A 372 6.56 -8.72 -17.19
N ASP A 373 6.41 -9.88 -17.83
CA ASP A 373 5.10 -10.49 -18.07
C ASP A 373 4.35 -10.93 -16.80
N TYR A 374 5.02 -10.97 -15.64
CA TYR A 374 4.41 -11.42 -14.39
C TYR A 374 4.34 -10.30 -13.35
N PHE A 375 5.45 -9.58 -13.10
CA PHE A 375 5.49 -8.49 -12.15
C PHE A 375 5.55 -7.14 -12.87
N ASP A 376 4.72 -6.21 -12.43
CA ASP A 376 4.83 -4.79 -12.78
C ASP A 376 5.47 -4.03 -11.60
N LEU A 377 6.47 -3.19 -11.87
CA LEU A 377 7.22 -2.44 -10.87
C LEU A 377 6.94 -0.94 -10.93
N PHE A 378 6.59 -0.37 -9.78
CA PHE A 378 6.35 1.05 -9.61
C PHE A 378 7.25 1.66 -8.54
N LEU A 379 7.68 2.90 -8.80
CA LEU A 379 8.32 3.75 -7.80
C LEU A 379 7.41 4.94 -7.52
N SER A 380 6.97 5.07 -6.27
CA SER A 380 6.19 6.19 -5.77
C SER A 380 7.12 7.22 -5.14
N LEU A 381 7.23 8.39 -5.77
CA LEU A 381 8.09 9.49 -5.33
C LEU A 381 7.26 10.69 -4.91
N ALA A 382 7.60 11.33 -3.80
CA ALA A 382 6.94 12.57 -3.37
C ALA A 382 7.91 13.64 -2.91
N ASN A 383 7.67 14.88 -3.32
CA ASN A 383 8.41 16.05 -2.90
C ASN A 383 7.53 16.89 -1.95
N PRO A 384 7.79 16.86 -0.63
CA PRO A 384 7.02 17.66 0.33
C PRO A 384 7.46 19.13 0.39
N HIS A 385 8.50 19.54 -0.36
CA HIS A 385 9.09 20.87 -0.27
C HIS A 385 8.52 21.87 -1.28
N ASP A 386 8.79 23.15 -1.04
CA ASP A 386 8.43 24.28 -1.92
C ASP A 386 9.36 24.48 -3.12
N THR A 387 10.41 23.68 -3.22
CA THR A 387 11.40 23.71 -4.30
C THR A 387 11.42 22.37 -5.01
N ALA A 388 11.63 22.36 -6.33
CA ALA A 388 11.71 21.12 -7.09
C ALA A 388 12.90 20.26 -6.62
N SER A 389 12.71 18.93 -6.62
CA SER A 389 13.78 17.95 -6.38
C SER A 389 14.18 17.30 -7.70
N GLU A 390 15.47 17.29 -8.00
CA GLU A 390 16.03 16.65 -9.21
C GLU A 390 16.59 15.28 -8.83
N VAL A 391 15.84 14.22 -9.13
CA VAL A 391 16.13 12.85 -8.70
C VAL A 391 16.76 12.06 -9.84
N ARG A 392 17.93 11.46 -9.62
CA ARG A 392 18.51 10.43 -10.48
C ARG A 392 18.16 9.05 -9.94
N ALA A 393 17.56 8.21 -10.76
CA ALA A 393 17.44 6.79 -10.54
C ALA A 393 18.55 6.03 -11.26
N THR A 394 19.24 5.16 -10.54
CA THR A 394 20.21 4.19 -11.07
C THR A 394 19.66 2.80 -10.83
N TYR A 395 19.21 2.15 -11.90
CA TYR A 395 18.72 0.78 -11.89
C TYR A 395 19.91 -0.18 -12.01
N LEU A 396 20.03 -1.12 -11.07
CA LEU A 396 21.11 -2.11 -11.00
C LEU A 396 20.58 -3.44 -11.52
N LEU A 397 21.11 -3.91 -12.65
CA LEU A 397 20.67 -5.16 -13.27
C LEU A 397 21.54 -6.35 -12.82
N PRO A 398 21.04 -7.60 -12.88
CA PRO A 398 21.81 -8.80 -12.56
C PRO A 398 23.06 -9.00 -13.40
N THR A 399 23.09 -8.42 -14.59
CA THR A 399 24.24 -8.47 -15.50
C THR A 399 25.39 -7.57 -15.06
N GLY A 400 25.20 -6.72 -14.05
CA GLY A 400 26.14 -5.65 -13.66
C GLY A 400 26.05 -4.40 -14.53
N ARG A 401 25.17 -4.39 -15.55
CA ARG A 401 24.84 -3.18 -16.30
C ARG A 401 23.93 -2.31 -15.44
N THR A 402 24.17 -1.00 -15.45
CA THR A 402 23.25 -0.02 -14.86
C THR A 402 22.47 0.74 -15.94
N VAL A 403 21.26 1.16 -15.61
CA VAL A 403 20.46 2.09 -16.43
C VAL A 403 20.16 3.32 -15.58
N GLU A 404 20.40 4.51 -16.13
CA GLU A 404 20.12 5.77 -15.42
C GLU A 404 18.92 6.49 -16.02
N ARG A 405 18.10 7.09 -15.15
CA ARG A 405 16.98 7.97 -15.48
C ARG A 405 16.98 9.16 -14.54
N THR A 406 16.43 10.29 -15.00
CA THR A 406 16.30 11.50 -14.18
C THR A 406 14.86 11.98 -14.17
N TYR A 407 14.38 12.38 -12.99
CA TYR A 407 13.02 12.85 -12.76
C TYR A 407 13.05 14.17 -12.01
N THR A 408 12.27 15.14 -12.48
CA THR A 408 12.00 16.36 -11.72
C THR A 408 10.70 16.19 -10.92
N LEU A 409 10.79 16.22 -9.59
CA LEU A 409 9.63 16.26 -8.71
C LEU A 409 9.29 17.72 -8.42
N GLN A 410 8.17 18.19 -8.94
CA GLN A 410 7.71 19.57 -8.74
C GLN A 410 7.47 19.87 -7.24
N PRO A 411 7.50 21.15 -6.81
CA PRO A 411 7.15 21.52 -5.44
C PRO A 411 5.81 20.91 -4.99
N ARG A 412 5.74 20.39 -3.76
CA ARG A 412 4.54 19.82 -3.15
C ARG A 412 3.76 18.85 -4.06
N SER A 413 4.48 17.94 -4.70
CA SER A 413 3.89 17.02 -5.69
C SER A 413 4.34 15.59 -5.49
N ARG A 414 3.63 14.66 -6.12
CA ARG A 414 4.01 13.25 -6.24
C ARG A 414 4.16 12.83 -7.70
N LYS A 415 4.92 11.76 -7.93
CA LYS A 415 5.12 11.10 -9.23
C LYS A 415 5.20 9.60 -9.03
N THR A 416 4.41 8.84 -9.79
CA THR A 416 4.63 7.40 -9.96
C THR A 416 5.46 7.17 -11.22
N VAL A 417 6.50 6.35 -11.12
CA VAL A 417 7.27 5.84 -12.27
C VAL A 417 6.88 4.39 -12.48
N TYR A 418 6.52 4.02 -13.71
CA TYR A 418 6.27 2.64 -14.11
C TYR A 418 7.52 2.10 -14.80
N VAL A 419 8.32 1.33 -14.07
CA VAL A 419 9.70 0.98 -14.46
C VAL A 419 9.73 0.12 -15.72
N ASP A 420 8.75 -0.76 -15.90
CA ASP A 420 8.58 -1.61 -17.09
C ASP A 420 8.52 -0.80 -18.39
N ARG A 421 8.10 0.46 -18.32
CA ARG A 421 7.95 1.35 -19.49
C ARG A 421 9.12 2.30 -19.70
N GLU A 422 10.13 2.26 -18.85
CA GLU A 422 11.28 3.17 -18.95
C GLU A 422 12.25 2.76 -20.06
N GLY A 423 12.17 1.55 -20.60
CA GLY A 423 13.00 1.09 -21.72
C GLY A 423 14.40 0.57 -21.32
N ASP A 424 15.25 0.33 -22.31
CA ASP A 424 16.69 -0.03 -22.16
C ASP A 424 16.98 -1.36 -21.44
N GLY A 425 16.06 -2.32 -21.54
CA GLY A 425 16.15 -3.63 -20.88
C GLY A 425 15.58 -3.63 -19.46
N LEU A 426 14.84 -2.60 -19.08
CA LEU A 426 14.00 -2.58 -17.86
C LEU A 426 12.62 -3.19 -18.11
N GLU A 427 12.25 -3.52 -19.34
CA GLU A 427 10.94 -4.04 -19.69
C GLU A 427 10.70 -5.48 -19.16
N GLN A 428 11.78 -6.23 -18.87
CA GLN A 428 11.69 -7.61 -18.37
C GLN A 428 12.98 -8.03 -17.65
N THR A 429 13.10 -7.70 -16.36
CA THR A 429 14.32 -8.00 -15.59
C THR A 429 14.09 -7.91 -14.08
N SER A 430 14.88 -8.65 -13.29
CA SER A 430 15.07 -8.30 -11.87
C SER A 430 15.87 -7.00 -11.79
N VAL A 431 15.54 -6.12 -10.85
CA VAL A 431 16.19 -4.81 -10.76
C VAL A 431 16.22 -4.31 -9.32
N SER A 432 17.37 -3.80 -8.87
CA SER A 432 17.46 -2.96 -7.67
C SER A 432 17.52 -1.49 -8.09
N THR A 433 17.14 -0.58 -7.20
CA THR A 433 17.12 0.85 -7.53
C THR A 433 17.86 1.68 -6.50
N ILE A 434 18.75 2.57 -6.95
CA ILE A 434 19.31 3.67 -6.16
C ILE A 434 18.67 4.97 -6.63
N LEU A 435 18.06 5.72 -5.73
CA LEU A 435 17.53 7.06 -6.01
C LEU A 435 18.37 8.11 -5.29
N GLU A 436 18.78 9.16 -5.99
CA GLU A 436 19.62 10.23 -5.42
C GLU A 436 19.13 11.61 -5.86
N SER A 437 19.03 12.53 -4.91
CA SER A 437 18.83 13.94 -5.20
C SER A 437 20.14 14.56 -5.71
N THR A 438 20.10 15.08 -6.93
CA THR A 438 21.25 15.73 -7.59
C THR A 438 21.34 17.23 -7.28
N ASN A 439 20.27 17.83 -6.75
CA ASN A 439 20.23 19.23 -6.32
C ASN A 439 20.15 19.40 -4.80
N GLY A 440 20.21 18.32 -4.03
CA GLY A 440 20.22 18.32 -2.56
C GLY A 440 18.86 18.50 -1.90
N VAL A 441 17.77 18.64 -2.67
CA VAL A 441 16.40 18.69 -2.11
C VAL A 441 15.93 17.26 -1.83
N SER A 442 15.69 16.94 -0.55
CA SER A 442 15.23 15.61 -0.14
C SER A 442 13.82 15.30 -0.64
N PHE A 443 13.48 14.02 -0.73
CA PHE A 443 12.20 13.53 -1.23
C PHE A 443 11.85 12.22 -0.50
N LEU A 444 10.63 11.74 -0.72
CA LEU A 444 10.11 10.48 -0.22
C LEU A 444 10.12 9.45 -1.35
N ALA A 445 10.39 8.19 -1.03
CA ALA A 445 10.37 7.11 -2.00
C ALA A 445 9.81 5.81 -1.40
N GLU A 446 8.97 5.15 -2.17
CA GLU A 446 8.41 3.83 -1.89
C GLU A 446 8.40 3.02 -3.19
N ARG A 447 8.47 1.70 -3.06
CA ARG A 447 8.36 0.76 -4.18
C ARG A 447 7.09 -0.04 -4.00
N SER A 448 6.35 -0.26 -5.10
CA SER A 448 5.28 -1.26 -5.13
C SER A 448 5.45 -2.19 -6.32
N MET A 449 5.02 -3.43 -6.14
CA MET A 449 4.94 -4.44 -7.19
C MET A 449 3.54 -5.01 -7.24
N TRP A 450 3.06 -5.26 -8.45
CA TRP A 450 1.73 -5.84 -8.70
C TRP A 450 1.84 -7.03 -9.64
N TRP A 451 1.01 -8.05 -9.44
CA TRP A 451 1.04 -9.25 -10.27
C TRP A 451 -0.31 -9.99 -10.26
N PRO A 452 -0.58 -10.83 -11.27
CA PRO A 452 0.24 -11.11 -12.45
C PRO A 452 -0.12 -10.23 -13.63
N GLY A 453 0.78 -10.17 -14.61
CA GLY A 453 0.45 -9.72 -15.96
C GLY A 453 0.43 -8.21 -16.09
N PRO A 454 0.57 -7.71 -17.33
CA PRO A 454 1.16 -6.38 -17.56
C PRO A 454 0.17 -5.23 -17.36
N THR A 455 -0.99 -5.50 -16.77
CA THR A 455 -2.04 -4.50 -16.58
C THR A 455 -2.81 -4.75 -15.30
N ALA A 456 -3.34 -3.67 -14.73
CA ALA A 456 -4.24 -3.70 -13.58
C ALA A 456 -5.46 -4.62 -13.71
N ALA A 457 -5.85 -5.01 -14.93
CA ALA A 457 -6.97 -5.92 -15.15
C ALA A 457 -6.65 -7.38 -14.79
N THR A 458 -5.37 -7.76 -14.71
CA THR A 458 -4.95 -9.13 -14.40
C THR A 458 -4.40 -9.28 -12.99
N TRP A 459 -4.07 -8.17 -12.32
CA TRP A 459 -3.52 -8.18 -10.98
C TRP A 459 -4.50 -8.81 -10.00
N TYR A 460 -3.98 -9.72 -9.18
CA TYR A 460 -4.68 -10.24 -8.01
C TYR A 460 -3.88 -10.09 -6.73
N GLU A 461 -2.62 -9.66 -6.78
CA GLU A 461 -1.85 -9.36 -5.57
C GLU A 461 -0.83 -8.23 -5.78
N SER A 462 -0.38 -7.64 -4.67
CA SER A 462 0.62 -6.58 -4.62
C SER A 462 1.47 -6.67 -3.36
N HIS A 463 2.60 -5.95 -3.35
CA HIS A 463 3.30 -5.58 -2.12
C HIS A 463 3.97 -4.24 -2.29
N SER A 464 4.29 -3.61 -1.17
CA SER A 464 5.02 -2.35 -1.14
C SER A 464 6.06 -2.37 -0.03
N THR A 465 7.12 -1.59 -0.23
CA THR A 465 8.17 -1.40 0.77
C THR A 465 8.69 0.02 0.70
N VAL A 466 8.93 0.62 1.86
CA VAL A 466 9.73 1.83 1.96
C VAL A 466 11.20 1.56 1.58
N GLY A 467 11.88 2.54 0.98
CA GLY A 467 13.30 2.40 0.66
C GLY A 467 14.20 2.53 1.89
N ALA A 468 15.36 1.85 1.87
CA ALA A 468 16.42 2.14 2.82
C ALA A 468 17.03 3.52 2.55
N THR A 469 17.52 4.21 3.58
CA THR A 469 18.23 5.50 3.44
C THR A 469 19.75 5.35 3.58
N GLU A 470 20.20 4.18 4.00
CA GLU A 470 21.60 3.83 4.21
C GLU A 470 21.87 2.43 3.67
N THR A 471 23.15 2.12 3.50
CA THR A 471 23.66 0.81 3.11
C THR A 471 24.43 0.22 4.27
N SER A 472 24.49 -1.11 4.37
CA SER A 472 25.30 -1.80 5.36
C SER A 472 26.03 -2.99 4.75
N THR A 473 27.11 -3.44 5.38
CA THR A 473 27.81 -4.67 5.03
C THR A 473 27.13 -5.92 5.60
N ARG A 474 26.20 -5.77 6.53
CA ARG A 474 25.53 -6.89 7.21
C ARG A 474 24.05 -6.59 7.36
N TRP A 475 23.21 -7.56 7.02
CA TRP A 475 21.75 -7.46 7.10
C TRP A 475 21.18 -8.76 7.66
N ALA A 476 20.02 -8.66 8.30
CA ALA A 476 19.29 -9.78 8.86
C ALA A 476 17.82 -9.74 8.49
N VAL A 477 17.26 -10.92 8.25
CA VAL A 477 15.86 -11.18 7.91
C VAL A 477 15.32 -12.14 8.96
N ALA A 478 14.20 -11.82 9.59
CA ALA A 478 13.60 -12.70 10.58
C ALA A 478 12.61 -13.69 9.99
N GLU A 479 11.97 -13.32 8.86
CA GLU A 479 10.95 -14.13 8.21
C GLU A 479 11.42 -14.79 6.91
N GLY A 480 11.33 -16.12 6.89
CA GLY A 480 11.58 -16.95 5.73
C GLY A 480 10.90 -18.29 5.91
N GLU A 481 10.32 -18.80 4.83
CA GLU A 481 9.66 -20.10 4.78
C GLU A 481 9.80 -20.71 3.39
N VAL A 482 10.07 -22.01 3.32
CA VAL A 482 10.06 -22.78 2.08
C VAL A 482 9.17 -24.02 2.25
N GLY A 483 8.31 -24.29 1.26
CA GLY A 483 7.44 -25.45 1.23
C GLY A 483 6.15 -25.28 2.02
N GLY A 484 5.75 -26.30 2.77
CA GLY A 484 4.49 -26.33 3.50
C GLY A 484 3.25 -26.46 2.60
N ALA A 485 2.07 -26.41 3.22
CA ALA A 485 0.80 -26.61 2.52
C ALA A 485 0.53 -25.57 1.42
N ALA A 486 1.10 -24.37 1.55
CA ALA A 486 0.96 -23.28 0.58
C ALA A 486 2.09 -23.27 -0.48
N SER A 487 3.08 -24.18 -0.40
CA SER A 487 4.27 -24.16 -1.26
C SER A 487 4.99 -22.79 -1.24
N THR A 488 5.17 -22.26 -0.04
CA THR A 488 5.82 -20.97 0.20
C THR A 488 7.23 -20.95 -0.37
N GLN A 489 7.63 -19.82 -0.93
CA GLN A 489 8.96 -19.58 -1.48
C GLN A 489 9.48 -18.27 -0.91
N THR A 490 10.75 -18.28 -0.51
CA THR A 490 11.45 -17.07 -0.05
C THR A 490 12.57 -16.71 -1.03
N TYR A 491 12.70 -15.42 -1.29
CA TYR A 491 13.78 -14.84 -2.09
C TYR A 491 14.52 -13.81 -1.24
N LEU A 492 15.85 -13.92 -1.15
CA LEU A 492 16.70 -12.88 -0.57
C LEU A 492 17.27 -12.03 -1.71
N LEU A 493 17.03 -10.73 -1.65
CA LEU A 493 17.21 -9.82 -2.78
C LEU A 493 18.28 -8.79 -2.42
N VAL A 494 19.47 -8.98 -2.99
CA VAL A 494 20.69 -8.28 -2.54
C VAL A 494 21.14 -7.30 -3.62
N ALA A 495 21.15 -6.02 -3.29
CA ALA A 495 21.76 -4.97 -4.11
C ALA A 495 23.20 -4.73 -3.64
N ASN A 496 24.18 -4.99 -4.49
CA ASN A 496 25.52 -4.43 -4.29
C ASN A 496 25.54 -2.99 -4.78
N THR A 497 25.51 -2.03 -3.87
CA THR A 497 25.52 -0.59 -4.20
C THR A 497 26.93 -0.04 -4.45
N SER A 498 27.96 -0.85 -4.18
CA SER A 498 29.36 -0.47 -4.35
C SER A 498 29.81 -0.55 -5.80
N ARG A 499 30.76 0.32 -6.16
CA ARG A 499 31.45 0.29 -7.47
C ARG A 499 32.45 -0.86 -7.61
N THR A 500 32.66 -1.63 -6.55
CA THR A 500 33.54 -2.80 -6.52
C THR A 500 32.69 -4.05 -6.38
N ALA A 501 33.09 -5.11 -7.08
CA ALA A 501 32.54 -6.43 -6.84
C ALA A 501 32.97 -6.94 -5.45
N GLY A 502 32.20 -7.85 -4.90
CA GLY A 502 32.48 -8.48 -3.62
C GLY A 502 31.83 -9.86 -3.53
N GLU A 503 31.72 -10.37 -2.31
CA GLU A 503 31.01 -11.60 -2.01
C GLU A 503 30.07 -11.37 -0.82
N ALA A 504 28.94 -12.07 -0.80
CA ALA A 504 28.07 -12.17 0.36
C ALA A 504 28.01 -13.59 0.87
N ARG A 505 28.30 -13.77 2.16
CA ARG A 505 27.98 -14.99 2.90
C ARG A 505 26.55 -14.90 3.39
N VAL A 506 25.71 -15.84 2.96
CA VAL A 506 24.32 -15.96 3.41
C VAL A 506 24.19 -17.18 4.31
N THR A 507 23.67 -16.97 5.51
CA THR A 507 23.44 -18.04 6.50
C THR A 507 21.98 -18.06 6.89
N LEU A 508 21.30 -19.18 6.63
CA LEU A 508 19.96 -19.46 7.15
C LEU A 508 20.07 -19.98 8.58
N LEU A 509 19.21 -19.50 9.46
CA LEU A 509 19.13 -19.85 10.88
C LEU A 509 17.76 -20.45 11.16
N PHE A 510 17.71 -21.73 11.51
CA PHE A 510 16.47 -22.48 11.69
C PHE A 510 15.99 -22.46 13.14
N GLU A 511 14.73 -22.85 13.37
CA GLU A 511 14.13 -22.90 14.72
C GLU A 511 14.78 -23.96 15.63
N ASP A 512 15.30 -25.04 15.06
CA ASP A 512 15.96 -26.11 15.81
C ASP A 512 17.41 -25.78 16.21
N GLY A 513 17.88 -24.57 15.86
CA GLY A 513 19.25 -24.08 16.09
C GLY A 513 20.27 -24.57 15.06
N SER A 514 19.87 -25.37 14.07
CA SER A 514 20.72 -25.69 12.93
C SER A 514 20.85 -24.48 11.98
N SER A 515 21.83 -24.53 11.08
CA SER A 515 22.05 -23.48 10.08
C SER A 515 22.61 -24.04 8.78
N ALA A 516 22.38 -23.30 7.70
CA ALA A 516 22.97 -23.60 6.39
C ALA A 516 23.58 -22.34 5.80
N THR A 517 24.81 -22.43 5.27
CA THR A 517 25.55 -21.29 4.73
C THR A 517 25.94 -21.50 3.28
N ARG A 518 25.83 -20.45 2.47
CA ARG A 518 26.36 -20.36 1.10
C ARG A 518 27.05 -19.01 0.90
N THR A 519 27.90 -18.92 -0.12
CA THR A 519 28.57 -17.66 -0.51
C THR A 519 28.24 -17.35 -1.95
N TYR A 520 27.94 -16.08 -2.23
CA TYR A 520 27.50 -15.59 -3.52
C TYR A 520 28.43 -14.50 -3.99
N ALA A 521 28.83 -14.56 -5.27
CA ALA A 521 29.50 -13.44 -5.92
C ALA A 521 28.52 -12.28 -6.08
N LEU A 522 28.99 -11.08 -5.76
CA LEU A 522 28.25 -9.83 -5.90
C LEU A 522 28.97 -8.95 -6.93
N PRO A 523 28.55 -8.94 -8.21
CA PRO A 523 29.08 -8.00 -9.18
C PRO A 523 28.94 -6.54 -8.68
N ALA A 524 29.78 -5.65 -9.18
CA ALA A 524 29.70 -4.23 -8.82
C ALA A 524 28.37 -3.64 -9.33
N GLN A 525 27.72 -2.80 -8.53
CA GLN A 525 26.49 -2.07 -8.92
C GLN A 525 25.44 -2.98 -9.58
N SER A 526 25.15 -4.12 -8.96
CA SER A 526 24.25 -5.14 -9.49
C SER A 526 23.23 -5.63 -8.47
N ARG A 527 22.14 -6.22 -8.98
CA ARG A 527 21.20 -7.03 -8.21
C ARG A 527 21.62 -8.51 -8.23
N THR A 528 21.51 -9.19 -7.10
CA THR A 528 21.66 -10.65 -6.98
C THR A 528 20.41 -11.24 -6.31
N ASP A 529 19.74 -12.15 -7.01
CA ASP A 529 18.58 -12.89 -6.51
C ASP A 529 19.02 -14.24 -5.92
N ILE A 530 18.60 -14.52 -4.70
CA ILE A 530 18.88 -15.78 -4.01
C ILE A 530 17.55 -16.50 -3.75
N PRO A 531 17.10 -17.38 -4.66
CA PRO A 531 15.92 -18.20 -4.45
C PRO A 531 16.24 -19.31 -3.43
N VAL A 532 15.74 -19.15 -2.22
CA VAL A 532 16.16 -19.96 -1.08
C VAL A 532 15.83 -21.44 -1.29
N ALA A 533 14.64 -21.75 -1.79
CA ALA A 533 14.20 -23.13 -2.05
C ALA A 533 15.14 -23.90 -2.98
N ARG A 534 15.76 -23.21 -3.95
CA ARG A 534 16.69 -23.83 -4.91
C ARG A 534 18.08 -24.00 -4.31
N ASP A 535 18.59 -22.96 -3.65
CA ASP A 535 19.99 -22.90 -3.24
C ASP A 535 20.25 -23.55 -1.87
N PHE A 536 19.22 -23.63 -1.04
CA PHE A 536 19.22 -24.23 0.29
C PHE A 536 18.12 -25.31 0.39
N PRO A 537 18.30 -26.49 -0.23
CA PRO A 537 17.34 -27.58 -0.12
C PRO A 537 17.09 -28.02 1.34
N GLU A 538 17.99 -27.69 2.27
CA GLU A 538 17.82 -27.89 3.71
C GLU A 538 16.65 -27.09 4.31
N SER A 539 16.21 -26.02 3.63
CA SER A 539 15.08 -25.18 4.05
C SER A 539 13.70 -25.78 3.72
N GLU A 540 13.65 -26.90 3.01
CA GLU A 540 12.41 -27.53 2.57
C GLU A 540 11.51 -27.89 3.77
N ASN A 541 10.29 -27.33 3.78
CA ASN A 541 9.32 -27.40 4.88
C ASN A 541 9.82 -26.82 6.20
N GLN A 542 10.70 -25.82 6.14
CA GLN A 542 11.22 -25.12 7.32
C GLN A 542 10.97 -23.62 7.27
N ARG A 543 10.87 -23.04 8.47
CA ARG A 543 10.95 -21.61 8.71
C ARG A 543 12.37 -21.25 9.13
N PHE A 544 12.85 -20.10 8.67
CA PHE A 544 14.22 -19.65 8.95
C PHE A 544 14.31 -18.14 8.98
N GLY A 545 15.32 -17.64 9.67
CA GLY A 545 15.83 -16.29 9.50
C GLY A 545 17.07 -16.36 8.61
N ALA A 546 17.56 -15.23 8.14
CA ALA A 546 18.77 -15.18 7.34
C ALA A 546 19.69 -14.05 7.78
N MET A 547 20.99 -14.31 7.72
CA MET A 547 22.07 -13.33 7.82
C MET A 547 22.69 -13.17 6.44
N VAL A 548 22.78 -11.95 5.92
CA VAL A 548 23.45 -11.61 4.66
C VAL A 548 24.64 -10.69 4.98
N GLU A 549 25.85 -11.22 4.85
CA GLU A 549 27.07 -10.52 5.26
C GLU A 549 28.01 -10.36 4.07
N SER A 550 28.33 -9.14 3.67
CA SER A 550 29.42 -8.90 2.73
C SER A 550 30.76 -9.22 3.40
N VAL A 551 31.57 -10.05 2.74
CA VAL A 551 32.83 -10.56 3.27
C VAL A 551 34.01 -10.14 2.39
N GLY A 552 35.22 -10.31 2.93
CA GLY A 552 36.46 -9.98 2.24
C GLY A 552 37.15 -8.73 2.78
N PRO A 553 38.31 -8.35 2.22
CA PRO A 553 39.13 -7.24 2.73
C PRO A 553 38.51 -5.86 2.46
N THR A 554 37.61 -5.76 1.48
CA THR A 554 36.85 -4.55 1.14
C THR A 554 35.37 -4.92 0.95
N PRO A 555 34.62 -5.14 2.04
CA PRO A 555 33.22 -5.55 1.96
C PRO A 555 32.37 -4.54 1.18
N ALA A 556 31.53 -5.07 0.30
CA ALA A 556 30.57 -4.28 -0.46
C ALA A 556 29.46 -3.75 0.46
N GLN A 557 29.05 -2.51 0.20
CA GLN A 557 27.86 -1.91 0.76
C GLN A 557 26.60 -2.50 0.11
N LEU A 558 25.75 -3.13 0.93
CA LEU A 558 24.56 -3.82 0.49
C LEU A 558 23.30 -3.08 0.92
N VAL A 559 22.22 -3.32 0.17
CA VAL A 559 20.84 -3.23 0.65
C VAL A 559 20.18 -4.57 0.41
N VAL A 560 19.44 -5.06 1.40
CA VAL A 560 18.80 -6.38 1.35
C VAL A 560 17.31 -6.22 1.61
N GLU A 561 16.51 -6.76 0.71
CA GLU A 561 15.09 -7.01 0.92
C GLU A 561 14.86 -8.53 0.89
N HIS A 562 13.72 -8.96 1.42
CA HIS A 562 13.27 -10.33 1.28
C HIS A 562 11.82 -10.35 0.85
N ALA A 563 11.46 -11.36 0.05
CA ALA A 563 10.10 -11.57 -0.41
C ALA A 563 9.66 -13.00 -0.13
N LEU A 564 8.42 -13.13 0.36
CA LEU A 564 7.73 -14.40 0.56
C LEU A 564 6.55 -14.45 -0.41
N TYR A 565 6.43 -15.54 -1.15
CA TYR A 565 5.31 -15.79 -2.05
C TYR A 565 4.78 -17.20 -1.87
N TRP A 566 3.47 -17.41 -1.97
CA TRP A 566 2.88 -18.73 -1.89
C TRP A 566 1.64 -18.89 -2.76
N ASN A 567 1.26 -20.15 -2.98
CA ASN A 567 0.08 -20.49 -3.75
C ASN A 567 -1.13 -20.52 -2.83
N ALA A 568 -2.24 -19.92 -3.25
CA ALA A 568 -3.52 -20.02 -2.57
C ALA A 568 -4.63 -20.34 -3.57
N ASN A 569 -5.61 -21.15 -3.16
CA ASN A 569 -6.80 -21.47 -3.96
C ASN A 569 -6.49 -21.96 -5.39
N GLY A 570 -5.39 -22.71 -5.56
CA GLY A 570 -4.94 -23.24 -6.85
C GLY A 570 -4.33 -22.20 -7.79
N ARG A 571 -4.12 -20.95 -7.34
CA ARG A 571 -3.42 -19.90 -8.08
C ARG A 571 -1.96 -19.85 -7.66
N PHE A 572 -1.08 -19.68 -8.66
CA PHE A 572 0.37 -19.61 -8.46
C PHE A 572 0.77 -18.24 -7.92
N LEU A 573 1.59 -18.21 -6.86
CA LEU A 573 2.05 -17.00 -6.15
C LEU A 573 0.93 -15.97 -5.94
N SER A 574 -0.24 -16.41 -5.54
CA SER A 574 -1.40 -15.53 -5.41
C SER A 574 -1.42 -14.68 -4.16
N ALA A 575 -0.45 -14.89 -3.26
CA ALA A 575 -0.31 -14.17 -2.02
C ALA A 575 1.17 -14.04 -1.69
N GLY A 576 1.53 -13.00 -0.97
CA GLY A 576 2.90 -12.76 -0.58
C GLY A 576 3.12 -11.39 0.00
N GLY A 577 4.39 -11.05 0.21
CA GLY A 577 4.81 -9.75 0.67
C GLY A 577 6.32 -9.62 0.60
N ALA A 578 6.79 -8.40 0.78
CA ALA A 578 8.21 -8.11 0.87
C ALA A 578 8.46 -7.13 2.01
N ALA A 579 9.66 -7.16 2.56
CA ALA A 579 10.08 -6.19 3.56
C ALA A 579 11.58 -5.90 3.49
N LEU A 580 11.94 -4.70 3.91
CA LEU A 580 13.33 -4.26 4.03
C LEU A 580 13.99 -4.98 5.22
N ALA A 581 15.07 -5.71 4.97
CA ALA A 581 15.80 -6.38 6.04
C ALA A 581 16.37 -5.38 7.06
N SER A 582 16.71 -5.84 8.25
CA SER A 582 17.35 -4.98 9.26
C SER A 582 18.88 -4.95 9.06
N PRO A 583 19.52 -3.78 8.91
CA PRO A 583 20.98 -3.71 8.93
C PRO A 583 21.52 -4.15 10.30
N LEU A 584 22.68 -4.79 10.29
CA LEU A 584 23.43 -5.13 11.49
C LEU A 584 24.68 -4.25 11.59
N PRO A 585 25.12 -3.92 12.82
CA PRO A 585 26.34 -3.17 13.06
C PRO A 585 27.63 -3.90 12.66
#